data_AF-A0A3L6QS97-F1
#
_entry.id   AF-A0A3L6QS97-F1
#
_cell.length_a   1.000
_cell.length_b   1.000
_cell.length_c   1.000
_cell.angle_alpha   90.00
_cell.angle_beta   90.00
_cell.angle_gamma   90.00
#
_symmetry.space_group_name_H-M   'P 1'
#
loop_
_entity.id
_entity.type
_entity.pdbx_description
1 polymer ?
#
loop_
_entity_poly.entity_id
_entity_poly.type
_entity_poly.pdbx_seq_one_letter_code
_entity_poly.pdbx_strand_id
1 'polypeptide(L)'
;MATNAAAGDAPPHVVEDSRGAFRVLSDGTVVRSTPPIAGGRGGVVPADPSVEWKDSIYDAALGLRLRIYKPAAAGGERKLPVVVYFHGGGFCIGSYAWPIIHAACSRLAAGLGAVVLSADYRLAPEHRLSAAIDDAAAALLWLRDHSTADPWLAEHADATRTFDQCIYAYE
;
A
#
# COMPACT_ATOMS: atom_id res chain seq x y z
N MET A 1 -44.19 -33.91 -21.14
CA MET A 1 -43.72 -32.58 -20.70
C MET A 1 -42.81 -32.79 -19.51
N ALA A 2 -41.49 -32.80 -19.72
CA ALA A 2 -40.51 -32.91 -18.65
C ALA A 2 -40.24 -31.50 -18.12
N THR A 3 -40.49 -31.30 -16.83
CA THR A 3 -40.29 -30.04 -16.12
C THR A 3 -38.82 -29.69 -16.13
N ASN A 4 -38.49 -28.53 -16.70
CA ASN A 4 -37.16 -27.93 -16.65
C ASN A 4 -36.86 -27.62 -15.18
N ALA A 5 -36.03 -28.42 -14.52
CA ALA A 5 -35.55 -28.13 -13.19
C ALA A 5 -34.72 -26.84 -13.29
N ALA A 6 -35.20 -25.76 -12.68
CA ALA A 6 -34.44 -24.54 -12.52
C ALA A 6 -33.08 -24.92 -11.93
N ALA A 7 -31.99 -24.51 -12.60
CA ALA A 7 -30.65 -24.63 -12.06
C ALA A 7 -30.65 -23.95 -10.69
N GLY A 8 -30.72 -24.77 -9.64
CA GLY A 8 -30.81 -24.31 -8.27
C GLY A 8 -29.57 -23.51 -7.91
N ASP A 9 -29.81 -22.42 -7.20
CA ASP A 9 -28.83 -21.51 -6.63
C ASP A 9 -27.90 -22.25 -5.65
N ALA A 10 -26.90 -22.96 -6.20
CA ALA A 10 -25.93 -23.68 -5.39
C ALA A 10 -25.12 -22.64 -4.58
N PRO A 11 -24.82 -22.90 -3.30
CA PRO A 11 -24.09 -21.95 -2.48
C PRO A 11 -22.74 -21.61 -3.14
N PRO A 12 -22.26 -20.35 -3.02
CA PRO A 12 -20.99 -19.96 -3.60
C PRO A 12 -19.86 -20.89 -3.17
N HIS A 13 -19.09 -21.39 -4.14
CA HIS A 13 -17.94 -22.26 -3.90
C HIS A 13 -16.66 -21.60 -4.42
N VAL A 14 -15.50 -22.03 -3.92
CA VAL A 14 -14.21 -21.47 -4.33
C VAL A 14 -13.92 -21.83 -5.78
N VAL A 15 -13.70 -20.82 -6.62
CA VAL A 15 -13.28 -20.99 -8.03
C VAL A 15 -11.78 -20.78 -8.21
N GLU A 16 -11.17 -19.95 -7.36
CA GLU A 16 -9.73 -19.67 -7.37
C GLU A 16 -9.24 -19.48 -5.93
N ASP A 17 -8.09 -20.07 -5.61
CA ASP A 17 -7.36 -19.86 -4.37
C ASP A 17 -5.96 -19.35 -4.70
N SER A 18 -5.73 -18.06 -4.45
CA SER A 18 -4.44 -17.41 -4.70
C SER A 18 -3.44 -17.72 -3.58
N ARG A 19 -3.05 -18.99 -3.48
CA ARG A 19 -2.04 -19.52 -2.54
C ARG A 19 -2.31 -19.13 -1.08
N GLY A 20 -3.58 -19.10 -0.69
CA GLY A 20 -4.03 -18.75 0.66
C GLY A 20 -4.03 -17.26 0.98
N ALA A 21 -3.76 -16.36 0.03
CA ALA A 21 -3.84 -14.92 0.25
C ALA A 21 -5.28 -14.39 0.15
N PHE A 22 -6.02 -14.85 -0.86
CA PHE A 22 -7.44 -14.63 -1.01
C PHE A 22 -8.06 -15.74 -1.86
N ARG A 23 -9.38 -15.89 -1.74
CA ARG A 23 -10.19 -16.80 -2.55
C ARG A 23 -11.21 -16.00 -3.34
N VAL A 24 -11.45 -16.41 -4.58
CA VAL A 24 -12.58 -15.93 -5.39
C VAL A 24 -13.64 -17.02 -5.37
N LEU A 25 -14.88 -16.65 -5.06
CA LEU A 25 -16.03 -17.55 -5.07
C LEU A 25 -16.76 -17.48 -6.41
N SER A 26 -17.59 -18.48 -6.70
CA SER A 26 -18.31 -18.64 -7.97
C SER A 26 -19.31 -17.52 -8.28
N ASP A 27 -19.68 -16.72 -7.29
CA ASP A 27 -20.53 -15.53 -7.42
C ASP A 27 -19.72 -14.22 -7.61
N GLY A 28 -18.39 -14.31 -7.67
CA GLY A 28 -17.49 -13.15 -7.77
C GLY A 28 -17.06 -12.57 -6.42
N THR A 29 -17.56 -13.08 -5.29
CA THR A 29 -17.15 -12.66 -3.96
C THR A 29 -15.65 -12.94 -3.74
N VAL A 30 -14.94 -11.96 -3.20
CA VAL A 30 -13.52 -12.09 -2.81
C VAL A 30 -13.42 -12.22 -1.30
N VAL A 31 -12.78 -13.28 -0.83
CA VAL A 31 -12.52 -13.52 0.60
C VAL A 31 -11.02 -13.44 0.84
N ARG A 32 -10.57 -12.33 1.43
CA ARG A 32 -9.16 -12.10 1.78
C ARG A 32 -8.81 -12.79 3.11
N SER A 33 -7.65 -13.43 3.16
CA SER A 33 -7.19 -14.14 4.36
C SER A 33 -6.78 -13.16 5.47
N THR A 34 -6.96 -13.59 6.71
CA THR A 34 -6.42 -12.91 7.89
C THR A 34 -5.73 -13.96 8.78
N PRO A 35 -4.38 -13.97 8.89
CA PRO A 35 -3.45 -13.02 8.30
C PRO A 35 -3.38 -13.13 6.75
N PRO A 36 -2.92 -12.08 6.05
CA PRO A 36 -3.05 -11.97 4.60
C PRO A 36 -2.24 -12.96 3.76
N ILE A 37 -1.31 -13.70 4.37
CA ILE A 37 -0.52 -14.77 3.74
C ILE A 37 -0.35 -15.90 4.75
N ALA A 38 -0.76 -17.12 4.39
CA ALA A 38 -0.50 -18.31 5.18
C ALA A 38 1.03 -18.54 5.30
N GLY A 39 1.56 -18.49 6.53
CA GLY A 39 2.99 -18.64 6.79
C GLY A 39 3.83 -17.35 6.62
N GLY A 40 3.21 -16.22 6.28
CA GLY A 40 3.86 -14.92 6.35
C GLY A 40 4.28 -14.64 7.79
N ARG A 41 5.58 -14.46 8.05
CA ARG A 41 6.08 -14.08 9.36
C ARG A 41 5.51 -12.71 9.72
N GLY A 42 4.33 -12.70 10.35
CA GLY A 42 3.76 -11.57 11.07
C GLY A 42 4.55 -11.32 12.34
N GLY A 43 5.87 -11.12 12.19
CA GLY A 43 6.73 -10.72 13.26
C GLY A 43 6.45 -9.26 13.61
N VAL A 44 6.51 -8.95 14.89
CA VAL A 44 6.69 -7.56 15.33
C VAL A 44 7.98 -7.07 14.71
N VAL A 45 7.90 -6.05 13.85
CA VAL A 45 9.11 -5.36 13.40
C VAL A 45 9.57 -4.51 14.57
N PRO A 46 10.79 -4.73 15.09
CA PRO A 46 11.33 -3.89 16.15
C PRO A 46 11.29 -2.43 15.71
N ALA A 47 10.89 -1.54 16.62
CA ALA A 47 10.97 -0.11 16.35
C ALA A 47 12.42 0.25 16.00
N ASP A 48 12.61 0.92 14.87
CA ASP A 48 13.89 1.51 14.51
C ASP A 48 13.93 2.93 15.09
N PRO A 49 14.68 3.18 16.18
CA PRO A 49 14.71 4.49 16.82
C PRO A 49 15.34 5.56 15.92
N SER A 50 16.00 5.18 14.82
CA SER A 50 16.56 6.12 13.85
C SER A 50 15.54 6.66 12.85
N VAL A 51 14.28 6.18 12.89
CA VAL A 51 13.22 6.57 11.97
C VAL A 51 11.95 6.90 12.73
N GLU A 52 11.39 8.08 12.46
CA GLU A 52 10.05 8.46 12.89
C GLU A 52 9.06 8.25 11.75
N TRP A 53 7.81 7.93 12.09
CA TRP A 53 6.75 7.78 11.10
C TRP A 53 5.39 8.24 11.60
N LYS A 54 4.50 8.59 10.67
CA LYS A 54 3.08 8.86 10.92
C LYS A 54 2.21 8.43 9.74
N ASP A 55 0.94 8.19 9.99
CA ASP A 55 -0.05 7.91 8.94
C ASP A 55 -0.79 9.19 8.52
N SER A 56 -1.22 9.24 7.28
CA SER A 56 -2.07 10.31 6.74
C SER A 56 -3.07 9.72 5.75
N ILE A 57 -4.22 10.38 5.60
CA ILE A 57 -5.24 10.02 4.63
C ILE A 57 -4.99 10.86 3.39
N TYR A 58 -4.84 10.22 2.22
CA TYR A 58 -4.62 10.94 0.97
C TYR A 58 -5.86 10.97 0.07
N ASP A 59 -6.78 10.03 0.25
CA ASP A 59 -8.11 10.07 -0.35
C ASP A 59 -9.16 9.60 0.68
N ALA A 60 -9.95 10.53 1.21
CA ALA A 60 -10.96 10.23 2.21
C ALA A 60 -12.19 9.51 1.62
N ALA A 61 -12.50 9.73 0.34
CA ALA A 61 -13.66 9.11 -0.30
C ALA A 61 -13.43 7.61 -0.55
N LEU A 62 -12.19 7.24 -0.85
CA LEU A 62 -11.76 5.86 -1.05
C LEU A 62 -11.15 5.23 0.23
N GLY A 63 -10.98 6.02 1.29
CA GLY A 63 -10.36 5.56 2.54
C GLY A 63 -8.87 5.23 2.39
N LEU A 64 -8.19 5.80 1.40
CA LEU A 64 -6.80 5.49 1.08
C LEU A 64 -5.84 6.28 1.96
N ARG A 65 -4.83 5.57 2.46
CA ARG A 65 -3.88 6.06 3.46
C ARG A 65 -2.46 5.88 2.96
N LEU A 66 -1.59 6.69 3.52
CA LEU A 66 -0.15 6.54 3.36
C LEU A 66 0.54 6.72 4.70
N ARG A 67 1.77 6.21 4.79
CA ARG A 67 2.66 6.45 5.92
C ARG A 67 3.88 7.22 5.46
N ILE A 68 4.17 8.27 6.20
CA ILE A 68 5.34 9.14 6.01
C ILE A 68 6.40 8.67 7.00
N TYR A 69 7.61 8.42 6.49
CA TYR A 69 8.79 8.07 7.27
C TYR A 69 9.85 9.16 7.09
N LYS A 70 10.57 9.49 8.16
CA LYS A 70 11.74 10.37 8.10
C LYS A 70 12.84 9.88 9.05
N PRO A 71 14.13 10.12 8.75
CA PRO A 71 15.19 9.95 9.73
C PRO A 71 14.91 10.79 10.98
N ALA A 72 15.11 10.23 12.18
CA ALA A 72 14.90 10.94 13.44
C ALA A 72 15.85 12.13 13.61
N ALA A 73 17.06 12.04 13.03
CA ALA A 73 18.03 13.12 12.99
C ALA A 73 17.77 14.16 11.87
N ALA A 74 16.62 14.12 11.19
CA ALA A 74 16.25 15.10 10.18
C ALA A 74 15.96 16.46 10.85
N GLY A 75 16.93 17.37 10.81
CA GLY A 75 16.81 18.70 11.41
C GLY A 75 17.87 19.70 10.94
N GLY A 76 18.50 19.46 9.79
CA GLY A 76 19.49 20.37 9.20
C GLY A 76 18.88 21.39 8.24
N GLU A 77 19.68 22.35 7.78
CA GLU A 77 19.25 23.41 6.84
C GLU A 77 18.78 22.89 5.46
N ARG A 78 19.05 21.62 5.14
CA ARG A 78 18.73 21.03 3.84
C ARG A 78 17.60 20.01 3.95
N LYS A 79 16.54 20.22 3.18
CA LYS A 79 15.44 19.25 3.01
C LYS A 79 15.91 17.99 2.27
N LEU A 80 15.29 16.87 2.59
CA LEU A 80 15.64 15.53 2.10
C LEU A 80 14.86 15.19 0.82
N PRO A 81 15.43 14.38 -0.10
CA PRO A 81 14.66 13.87 -1.23
C PRO A 81 13.48 13.02 -0.75
N VAL A 82 12.47 12.88 -1.62
CA VAL A 82 11.26 12.12 -1.34
C VAL A 82 11.24 10.84 -2.18
N VAL A 83 10.96 9.71 -1.53
CA VAL A 83 10.67 8.44 -2.20
C VAL A 83 9.21 8.10 -2.01
N VAL A 84 8.46 7.94 -3.09
CA VAL A 84 7.09 7.44 -3.05
C VAL A 84 7.12 5.93 -3.31
N TYR A 85 6.75 5.17 -2.29
CA TYR A 85 6.82 3.72 -2.24
C TYR A 85 5.42 3.14 -2.37
N PHE A 86 5.28 2.17 -3.28
CA PHE A 86 4.06 1.41 -3.47
C PHE A 86 4.38 -0.07 -3.23
N HIS A 87 3.63 -0.71 -2.32
CA HIS A 87 3.92 -2.09 -1.98
C HIS A 87 3.73 -3.03 -3.19
N GLY A 88 4.50 -4.11 -3.26
CA GLY A 88 4.31 -5.17 -4.25
C GLY A 88 3.10 -6.06 -3.94
N GLY A 89 3.00 -7.19 -4.64
CA GLY A 89 1.92 -8.18 -4.43
C GLY A 89 0.97 -8.35 -5.62
N GLY A 90 1.44 -8.02 -6.84
CA GLY A 90 0.69 -8.24 -8.07
C GLY A 90 -0.62 -7.46 -8.16
N PHE A 91 -0.70 -6.30 -7.49
CA PHE A 91 -1.91 -5.48 -7.32
C PHE A 91 -3.05 -6.14 -6.53
N CYS A 92 -2.87 -7.38 -6.06
CA CYS A 92 -3.92 -8.13 -5.38
C CYS A 92 -3.64 -8.28 -3.88
N ILE A 93 -2.42 -8.02 -3.42
CA ILE A 93 -1.96 -8.38 -2.08
C ILE A 93 -1.09 -7.24 -1.54
N GLY A 94 -1.20 -6.96 -0.24
CA GLY A 94 -0.30 -6.05 0.48
C GLY A 94 -1.04 -4.96 1.24
N SER A 95 -0.26 -4.20 2.01
CA SER A 95 -0.66 -2.90 2.55
C SER A 95 0.57 -2.15 3.04
N TYR A 96 0.52 -0.82 3.00
CA TYR A 96 1.51 0.09 3.58
C TYR A 96 1.82 -0.21 5.05
N ALA A 97 0.84 -0.74 5.79
CA ALA A 97 0.94 -1.02 7.21
C ALA A 97 1.56 -2.39 7.52
N TRP A 98 1.78 -3.25 6.52
CA TRP A 98 2.32 -4.58 6.77
C TRP A 98 3.75 -4.51 7.33
N PRO A 99 4.11 -5.39 8.29
CA PRO A 99 5.43 -5.34 8.93
C PRO A 99 6.59 -5.37 7.92
N ILE A 100 6.53 -6.22 6.89
CA ILE A 100 7.59 -6.29 5.87
C ILE A 100 7.74 -4.98 5.08
N ILE A 101 6.63 -4.33 4.76
CA ILE A 101 6.61 -3.04 4.05
C ILE A 101 7.12 -1.94 4.99
N HIS A 102 6.70 -1.94 6.25
CA HIS A 102 7.21 -1.02 7.25
C HIS A 102 8.71 -1.14 7.44
N ALA A 103 9.24 -2.36 7.61
CA ALA A 103 10.67 -2.60 7.74
C ALA A 103 11.45 -2.14 6.50
N ALA A 104 10.91 -2.33 5.30
CA ALA A 104 11.53 -1.87 4.05
C ALA A 104 11.58 -0.33 3.98
N CYS A 105 10.45 0.34 4.25
CA CYS A 105 10.37 1.80 4.21
C CYS A 105 11.23 2.47 5.28
N SER A 106 11.28 1.92 6.50
CA SER A 106 12.17 2.43 7.56
C SER A 106 13.64 2.32 7.14
N ARG A 107 14.07 1.16 6.59
CA ARG A 107 15.43 0.98 6.08
C ARG A 107 15.75 1.93 4.92
N LEU A 108 14.80 2.18 4.02
CA LEU A 108 14.98 3.16 2.94
C LEU A 108 15.15 4.58 3.48
N ALA A 109 14.31 5.00 4.42
CA ALA A 109 14.39 6.33 5.03
C ALA A 109 15.75 6.55 5.71
N ALA A 110 16.17 5.61 6.58
CA ALA A 110 17.44 5.68 7.28
C ALA A 110 18.65 5.58 6.34
N GLY A 111 18.65 4.60 5.43
CA GLY A 111 19.79 4.30 4.57
C GLY A 111 20.02 5.33 3.47
N LEU A 112 18.96 5.94 2.94
CA LEU A 112 19.07 6.98 1.89
C LEU A 112 19.10 8.40 2.46
N GLY A 113 18.74 8.59 3.73
CA GLY A 113 18.50 9.93 4.27
C GLY A 113 17.38 10.62 3.51
N ALA A 114 16.24 9.94 3.35
CA ALA A 114 15.11 10.38 2.54
C ALA A 114 13.81 10.38 3.35
N VAL A 115 12.87 11.24 2.96
CA VAL A 115 11.47 11.10 3.38
C VAL A 115 10.83 10.02 2.50
N VAL A 116 10.20 9.01 3.09
CA VAL A 116 9.53 7.93 2.35
C VAL A 116 8.03 8.01 2.57
N LEU A 117 7.24 8.04 1.50
CA LEU A 117 5.78 7.96 1.54
C LEU A 117 5.36 6.57 1.04
N SER A 118 4.93 5.70 1.94
CA SER A 118 4.38 4.37 1.60
C SER A 118 2.87 4.45 1.48
N ALA A 119 2.33 4.37 0.26
CA ALA A 119 0.90 4.51 0.00
C ALA A 119 0.20 3.16 -0.19
N ASP A 120 -0.97 3.01 0.40
CA ASP A 120 -1.95 2.00 0.00
C ASP A 120 -2.58 2.36 -1.34
N TYR A 121 -3.07 1.36 -2.05
CA TYR A 121 -3.87 1.51 -3.25
C TYR A 121 -4.93 0.41 -3.30
N ARG A 122 -5.99 0.62 -4.06
CA ARG A 122 -7.08 -0.35 -4.20
C ARG A 122 -6.58 -1.64 -4.85
N LEU A 123 -6.97 -2.77 -4.27
CA LEU A 123 -6.51 -4.08 -4.71
C LEU A 123 -7.49 -4.74 -5.68
N ALA A 124 -6.92 -5.45 -6.64
CA ALA A 124 -7.64 -6.42 -7.46
C ALA A 124 -7.92 -7.70 -6.66
N PRO A 125 -8.96 -8.48 -7.04
CA PRO A 125 -9.83 -8.27 -8.20
C PRO A 125 -11.05 -7.36 -7.96
N GLU A 126 -11.31 -6.92 -6.73
CA GLU A 126 -12.41 -5.99 -6.40
C GLU A 126 -12.28 -4.66 -7.16
N HIS A 127 -11.05 -4.17 -7.29
CA HIS A 127 -10.71 -2.98 -8.07
C HIS A 127 -9.65 -3.34 -9.10
N ARG A 128 -10.11 -3.71 -10.30
CA ARG A 128 -9.23 -4.02 -11.44
C ARG A 128 -8.41 -2.78 -11.85
N LEU A 129 -7.28 -3.01 -12.51
CA LEU A 129 -6.55 -1.95 -13.19
C LEU A 129 -7.50 -1.20 -14.16
N SER A 130 -7.43 0.12 -14.26
CA SER A 130 -6.38 1.05 -13.79
C SER A 130 -6.43 1.53 -12.34
N ALA A 131 -7.35 1.04 -11.49
CA ALA A 131 -7.61 1.64 -10.17
C ALA A 131 -6.34 1.94 -9.32
N ALA A 132 -5.41 0.98 -9.22
CA ALA A 132 -4.16 1.17 -8.48
C ALA A 132 -3.23 2.25 -9.08
N ILE A 133 -3.26 2.44 -10.40
CA ILE A 133 -2.50 3.47 -11.12
C ILE A 133 -3.11 4.85 -10.82
N ASP A 134 -4.43 4.94 -10.84
CA ASP A 134 -5.15 6.17 -10.52
C ASP A 134 -4.89 6.59 -9.06
N ASP A 135 -4.87 5.62 -8.14
CA ASP A 135 -4.55 5.83 -6.72
C ASP A 135 -3.08 6.26 -6.52
N ALA A 136 -2.15 5.67 -7.27
CA ALA A 136 -0.75 6.07 -7.26
C ALA A 136 -0.55 7.52 -7.75
N ALA A 137 -1.26 7.90 -8.82
CA ALA A 137 -1.28 9.28 -9.30
C ALA A 137 -1.89 10.23 -8.25
N ALA A 138 -2.98 9.83 -7.59
CA ALA A 138 -3.60 10.61 -6.52
C ALA A 138 -2.65 10.81 -5.33
N ALA A 139 -1.86 9.80 -4.95
CA ALA A 139 -0.86 9.93 -3.88
C ALA A 139 0.27 10.94 -4.24
N LEU A 140 0.70 10.97 -5.51
CA LEU A 140 1.67 11.96 -6.00
C LEU A 140 1.11 13.39 -6.00
N LEU A 141 -0.15 13.55 -6.43
CA LEU A 141 -0.84 14.84 -6.38
C LEU A 141 -1.03 15.30 -4.92
N TRP A 142 -1.38 14.38 -4.02
CA TRP A 142 -1.47 14.67 -2.60
C TRP A 142 -0.14 15.16 -2.04
N LEU A 143 0.98 14.50 -2.36
CA LEU A 143 2.32 14.94 -1.94
C LEU A 143 2.61 16.36 -2.42
N ARG A 144 2.33 16.67 -3.69
CA ARG A 144 2.50 18.02 -4.24
C ARG A 144 1.73 19.04 -3.41
N ASP A 145 0.44 18.77 -3.16
CA ASP A 145 -0.48 19.70 -2.51
C ASP A 145 -0.19 19.85 -1.00
N HIS A 146 0.42 18.84 -0.37
CA HIS A 146 0.77 18.83 1.06
C HIS A 146 2.22 19.16 1.35
N SER A 147 3.07 19.33 0.32
CA SER A 147 4.50 19.60 0.46
C SER A 147 4.83 20.82 1.33
N THR A 148 3.94 21.80 1.41
CA THR A 148 4.06 22.99 2.26
C THR A 148 3.03 23.08 3.37
N ALA A 149 1.99 22.22 3.34
CA ALA A 149 0.87 22.27 4.29
C ALA A 149 1.02 21.26 5.43
N ASP A 150 1.66 20.11 5.18
CA ASP A 150 1.95 19.13 6.21
C ASP A 150 3.29 19.47 6.88
N PRO A 151 3.36 19.67 8.22
CA PRO A 151 4.61 20.06 8.87
C PRO A 151 5.79 19.11 8.64
N TRP A 152 5.55 17.80 8.55
CA TRP A 152 6.62 16.84 8.31
C TRP A 152 7.20 16.99 6.91
N LEU A 153 6.37 17.30 5.92
CA LEU A 153 6.81 17.52 4.55
C LEU A 153 7.40 18.92 4.39
N ALA A 154 6.75 19.94 4.94
CA ALA A 154 7.17 21.32 4.85
C ALA A 154 8.56 21.53 5.46
N GLU A 155 8.86 20.87 6.58
CA GLU A 155 10.14 21.03 7.27
C GLU A 155 11.24 20.13 6.70
N HIS A 156 10.90 18.90 6.27
CA HIS A 156 11.91 17.88 5.98
C HIS A 156 11.99 17.42 4.53
N ALA A 157 10.97 17.68 3.68
CA ALA A 157 10.89 17.11 2.34
C ALA A 157 11.16 18.14 1.24
N ASP A 158 12.02 17.78 0.30
CA ASP A 158 12.23 18.47 -0.97
C ASP A 158 11.41 17.77 -2.07
N ALA A 159 10.17 18.23 -2.27
CA ALA A 159 9.26 17.67 -3.27
C ALA A 159 9.72 17.90 -4.72
N THR A 160 10.76 18.71 -4.96
CA THR A 160 11.36 18.84 -6.30
C THR A 160 12.30 17.66 -6.62
N ARG A 161 12.67 16.89 -5.60
CA ARG A 161 13.54 15.71 -5.67
C ARG A 161 12.76 14.46 -5.28
N THR A 162 11.67 14.21 -6.01
CA THR A 162 10.81 13.05 -5.83
C THR A 162 11.20 11.92 -6.76
N PHE A 163 11.27 10.70 -6.22
CA PHE A 163 11.49 9.46 -6.94
C PHE A 163 10.33 8.51 -6.64
N ASP A 164 9.65 8.03 -7.67
CA ASP A 164 8.67 6.95 -7.53
C ASP A 164 9.37 5.60 -7.65
N GLN A 165 9.07 4.69 -6.72
CA GLN A 165 9.44 3.30 -6.87
C GLN A 165 8.44 2.65 -7.84
N CYS A 166 8.88 2.35 -9.07
CA CYS A 166 8.09 1.54 -9.99
C CYS A 166 7.73 0.19 -9.35
N ILE A 167 6.43 -0.13 -9.34
CA ILE A 167 5.91 -1.40 -8.84
C ILE A 167 6.32 -2.48 -9.84
N TYR A 168 7.09 -3.48 -9.39
CA TYR A 168 7.22 -4.72 -10.14
C TYR A 168 5.93 -5.51 -9.98
N ALA A 169 5.13 -5.61 -11.06
CA ALA A 169 4.31 -6.79 -11.26
C ALA A 169 5.29 -7.93 -11.53
N TYR A 170 5.34 -8.94 -10.66
CA TYR A 170 6.08 -10.15 -11.00
C TYR A 170 5.45 -10.72 -12.29
N GLU A 171 6.25 -10.83 -13.35
CA GLU A 171 5.93 -11.65 -14.55
C GLU A 171 5.97 -13.14 -14.19
#